data_AF-A0A6M0LMM7-F1
#
_entry.id   AF-A0A6M0LMM7-F1
#
_cell.length_a   1.000
_cell.length_b   1.000
_cell.length_c   1.000
_cell.angle_alpha   90.00
_cell.angle_beta   90.00
_cell.angle_gamma   90.00
#
_symmetry.space_group_name_H-M   'P 1'
#
loop_
_entity.id
_entity.type
_entity.pdbx_description
1 polymer ?
#
loop_
_entity_poly.entity_id
_entity_poly.type
_entity_poly.pdbx_seq_one_letter_code
_entity_poly.pdbx_strand_id
1 'polypeptide(L)'
;MTLPHFRVADSYSFRLTAAEEDLLCVKQDAFESIKSQKRGRPLHLARLFHIMVHRTNSSDSSSVTRAHRVHATAIFCCSVLFITIYHYHQFLNQSLINMKRFFSPFALSALLIASATTFSACQQQTGSVNEQQQESAVTTDAPAETSTGDVAEEKSEAIAKKEAAQAAAEKAEAIYQKSCSSCHSLTPPAKSAPPIIAIAGQYRARYGKKSGAVADMVSFMKEPSIGKSVFGSKTFERFGLMPVMSLPDKELEMVSEWLWDQYDPNFEGDADCQ
;
A
#
# COMPACT_ATOMS: atom_id res chain seq x y z
N MET A 1 -17.47 -58.59 -15.79
CA MET A 1 -16.39 -57.59 -15.64
C MET A 1 -16.58 -56.92 -14.30
N THR A 2 -15.66 -57.15 -13.36
CA THR A 2 -15.78 -56.74 -11.95
C THR A 2 -14.84 -55.58 -11.68
N LEU A 3 -15.37 -54.45 -11.19
CA LEU A 3 -14.59 -53.28 -10.80
C LEU A 3 -14.03 -53.44 -9.38
N PRO A 4 -12.79 -53.03 -9.09
CA PRO A 4 -12.22 -53.09 -7.75
C PRO A 4 -12.68 -51.92 -6.87
N HIS A 5 -12.95 -52.20 -5.60
CA HIS A 5 -13.18 -51.20 -4.55
C HIS A 5 -11.93 -50.36 -4.29
N PHE A 6 -12.07 -49.03 -4.26
CA PHE A 6 -11.05 -48.13 -3.72
C PHE A 6 -11.23 -47.99 -2.21
N ARG A 7 -10.20 -48.31 -1.41
CA ARG A 7 -10.21 -48.09 0.05
C ARG A 7 -9.72 -46.68 0.38
N VAL A 8 -10.40 -46.06 1.35
CA VAL A 8 -9.96 -44.81 2.00
C VAL A 8 -8.75 -45.10 2.89
N ALA A 9 -7.75 -44.22 2.89
CA ALA A 9 -6.58 -44.29 3.76
C ALA A 9 -6.56 -43.14 4.77
N ASP A 10 -6.71 -43.52 6.04
CA ASP A 10 -6.17 -42.97 7.29
C ASP A 10 -5.94 -41.47 7.49
N SER A 11 -6.54 -40.99 8.58
CA SER A 11 -6.41 -39.64 9.13
C SER A 11 -5.13 -39.47 9.97
N TYR A 12 -4.28 -38.52 9.58
CA TYR A 12 -3.14 -38.09 10.38
C TYR A 12 -3.58 -37.18 11.53
N SER A 13 -3.58 -37.72 12.76
CA SER A 13 -3.78 -36.94 13.98
C SER A 13 -2.43 -36.52 14.57
N PHE A 14 -2.07 -35.24 14.39
CA PHE A 14 -0.81 -34.69 14.89
C PHE A 14 -0.96 -34.32 16.38
N ARG A 15 -0.48 -35.20 17.28
CA ARG A 15 -0.36 -34.88 18.71
C ARG A 15 0.93 -34.10 18.96
N LEU A 16 0.78 -32.80 19.22
CA LEU A 16 1.83 -31.98 19.83
C LEU A 16 2.14 -32.50 21.24
N THR A 17 3.40 -32.39 21.66
CA THR A 17 3.82 -32.80 23.01
C THR A 17 3.72 -31.61 23.97
N ALA A 18 3.42 -31.89 25.24
CA ALA A 18 3.13 -30.88 26.28
C ALA A 18 4.29 -29.91 26.60
N ALA A 19 5.44 -30.00 25.93
CA ALA A 19 6.57 -29.10 26.09
C ALA A 19 6.50 -27.84 25.19
N GLU A 20 5.62 -27.79 24.18
CA GLU A 20 5.48 -26.61 23.30
C GLU A 20 4.46 -25.58 23.80
N GLU A 21 3.46 -25.95 24.61
CA GLU A 21 2.42 -25.02 25.07
C GLU A 21 2.95 -24.00 26.10
N ASP A 22 3.85 -24.42 27.00
CA ASP A 22 4.51 -23.52 27.97
C ASP A 22 5.37 -22.44 27.28
N LEU A 23 5.88 -22.70 26.07
CA LEU A 23 6.72 -21.75 25.32
C LEU A 23 5.90 -20.66 24.59
N LEU A 24 4.59 -20.86 24.43
CA LEU A 24 3.68 -19.82 23.94
C LEU A 24 3.19 -18.91 25.08
N CYS A 25 2.87 -19.46 26.25
CA CYS A 25 2.36 -18.69 27.38
C CYS A 25 3.35 -17.59 27.82
N VAL A 26 4.64 -17.92 27.96
CA VAL A 26 5.71 -16.98 28.35
C VAL A 26 5.92 -15.84 27.32
N LYS A 27 5.56 -16.04 26.05
CA LYS A 27 5.68 -15.00 25.00
C LYS A 27 4.53 -13.99 25.04
N GLN A 28 3.33 -14.40 25.46
CA GLN A 28 2.18 -13.51 25.60
C GLN A 28 2.42 -12.45 26.69
N ASP A 29 2.88 -12.88 27.87
CA ASP A 29 3.09 -12.01 29.04
C ASP A 29 4.21 -10.97 28.82
N ALA A 30 5.25 -11.35 28.09
CA ALA A 30 6.34 -10.44 27.72
C ALA A 30 5.85 -9.29 26.80
N PHE A 31 4.83 -9.52 25.98
CA PHE A 31 4.34 -8.53 25.02
C PHE A 31 3.41 -7.48 25.65
N GLU A 32 2.53 -7.88 26.57
CA GLU A 32 1.66 -6.94 27.29
C GLU A 32 2.44 -6.08 28.31
N SER A 33 3.50 -6.62 28.92
CA SER A 33 4.41 -5.85 29.77
C SER A 33 5.05 -4.66 29.03
N ILE A 34 5.42 -4.85 27.74
CA ILE A 34 6.00 -3.79 26.90
C ILE A 34 4.97 -2.72 26.52
N LYS A 35 3.69 -3.08 26.31
CA LYS A 35 2.61 -2.08 26.08
C LYS A 35 2.38 -1.18 27.28
N SER A 36 2.41 -1.73 28.49
CA SER A 36 2.22 -0.98 29.74
C SER A 36 3.29 0.11 29.95
N GLN A 37 4.53 -0.14 29.50
CA GLN A 37 5.66 0.75 29.76
C GLN A 37 5.68 2.05 28.93
N LYS A 38 4.73 2.27 28.01
CA LYS A 38 4.73 3.44 27.09
C LYS A 38 4.29 4.78 27.70
N ARG A 39 4.14 4.87 29.04
CA ARG A 39 3.88 6.12 29.78
C ARG A 39 4.77 6.27 31.03
N GLY A 40 6.10 6.24 30.88
CA GLY A 40 7.00 6.48 32.01
C GLY A 40 8.48 6.65 31.65
N ARG A 41 8.99 7.88 31.84
CA ARG A 41 10.39 8.38 31.89
C ARG A 41 11.55 7.41 31.52
N PRO A 42 12.48 7.82 30.62
CA PRO A 42 13.57 6.97 30.13
C PRO A 42 14.77 6.91 31.09
N LEU A 43 14.64 6.25 32.24
CA LEU A 43 15.72 6.08 33.22
C LEU A 43 15.68 4.69 33.89
N HIS A 44 15.94 3.61 33.14
CA HIS A 44 16.52 2.38 33.74
C HIS A 44 17.09 1.27 32.82
N LEU A 45 17.08 1.40 31.48
CA LEU A 45 17.45 0.29 30.57
C LEU A 45 18.82 -0.37 30.84
N ALA A 46 19.82 0.41 31.27
CA ALA A 46 21.17 -0.09 31.56
C ALA A 46 21.24 -1.12 32.71
N ARG A 47 20.26 -1.14 33.64
CA ARG A 47 20.31 -2.01 34.83
C ARG A 47 19.65 -3.38 34.62
N LEU A 48 18.76 -3.51 33.63
CA LEU A 48 18.14 -4.79 33.28
C LEU A 48 19.07 -5.70 32.47
N PHE A 49 19.91 -5.14 31.60
CA PHE A 49 20.90 -5.91 30.84
C PHE A 49 21.91 -6.64 31.74
N HIS A 50 22.26 -6.04 32.88
CA HIS A 50 23.23 -6.61 33.83
C HIS A 50 22.68 -7.82 34.62
N ILE A 51 21.36 -7.95 34.76
CA ILE A 51 20.72 -9.07 35.48
C ILE A 51 20.62 -10.31 34.58
N MET A 52 20.37 -10.14 33.29
CA MET A 52 20.20 -11.26 32.36
C MET A 52 21.53 -11.97 32.04
N VAL A 53 22.65 -11.25 32.03
CA VAL A 53 24.00 -11.82 31.81
C VAL A 53 24.48 -12.67 32.99
N HIS A 54 24.06 -12.38 34.23
CA HIS A 54 24.57 -13.06 35.42
C HIS A 54 23.97 -14.46 35.69
N ARG A 55 22.88 -14.85 35.01
CA ARG A 55 22.15 -16.11 35.31
C ARG A 55 22.62 -17.33 34.51
N THR A 56 23.57 -17.18 33.59
CA THR A 56 24.08 -18.29 32.74
C THR A 56 25.29 -19.02 33.31
N ASN A 57 25.79 -18.61 34.48
CA ASN A 57 27.09 -19.03 35.01
C ASN A 57 27.01 -20.00 36.22
N SER A 58 25.84 -20.60 36.48
CA SER A 58 25.63 -21.59 37.54
C SER A 58 24.81 -22.77 37.01
N SER A 59 25.49 -23.73 36.37
CA SER A 59 25.15 -25.16 36.40
C SER A 59 26.21 -25.98 35.64
N ASP A 60 26.90 -26.81 36.43
CA ASP A 60 27.65 -28.05 36.17
C ASP A 60 28.55 -28.29 34.95
N SER A 61 29.68 -28.90 35.29
CA SER A 61 30.75 -29.37 34.42
C SER A 61 30.38 -30.64 33.65
N SER A 62 30.17 -30.51 32.34
CA SER A 62 30.31 -31.62 31.39
C SER A 62 31.08 -31.14 30.15
N SER A 63 32.25 -31.74 29.91
CA SER A 63 33.21 -31.30 28.89
C SER A 63 32.71 -31.39 27.44
N VAL A 64 31.62 -32.12 27.21
CA VAL A 64 31.02 -32.37 25.88
C VAL A 64 30.18 -31.17 25.36
N THR A 65 29.70 -30.28 26.24
CA THR A 65 28.74 -29.22 25.85
C THR A 65 29.38 -27.92 25.35
N ARG A 66 30.71 -27.79 25.39
CA ARG A 66 31.41 -26.52 25.10
C ARG A 66 31.27 -26.08 23.63
N ALA A 67 31.26 -27.01 22.68
CA ALA A 67 31.14 -26.69 21.25
C ALA A 67 29.76 -26.14 20.88
N HIS A 68 28.68 -26.75 21.37
CA HIS A 68 27.31 -26.32 21.06
C HIS A 68 26.95 -24.94 21.67
N ARG A 69 27.48 -24.62 22.85
CA ARG A 69 27.18 -23.34 23.53
C ARG A 69 27.76 -22.14 22.75
N VAL A 70 28.95 -22.27 22.14
CA VAL A 70 29.55 -21.21 21.31
C VAL A 70 28.72 -20.95 20.04
N HIS A 71 28.21 -22.00 19.40
CA HIS A 71 27.41 -21.88 18.18
C HIS A 71 26.06 -21.18 18.44
N ALA A 72 25.38 -21.51 19.55
CA ALA A 72 24.13 -20.86 19.94
C ALA A 72 24.28 -19.35 20.19
N THR A 73 25.36 -18.93 20.86
CA THR A 73 25.64 -17.50 21.11
C THR A 73 25.97 -16.74 19.82
N ALA A 74 26.71 -17.35 18.90
CA ALA A 74 27.03 -16.74 17.61
C ALA A 74 25.77 -16.48 16.75
N ILE A 75 24.85 -17.46 16.68
CA ILE A 75 23.59 -17.32 15.95
C ILE A 75 22.76 -16.15 16.52
N PHE A 76 22.57 -16.11 17.84
CA PHE A 76 21.80 -15.05 18.48
C PHE A 76 22.39 -13.64 18.26
N CYS A 77 23.72 -13.53 18.31
CA CYS A 77 24.41 -12.25 18.07
C CYS A 77 24.23 -11.77 16.61
N CYS A 78 24.34 -12.67 15.63
CA CYS A 78 24.03 -12.38 14.23
C CYS A 78 22.58 -11.91 14.04
N SER A 79 21.59 -12.59 14.64
CA SER A 79 20.18 -12.21 14.50
C SER A 79 19.91 -10.78 14.98
N VAL A 80 20.48 -10.37 16.12
CA VAL A 80 20.32 -9.01 16.66
C VAL A 80 20.98 -7.97 15.76
N LEU A 81 22.17 -8.26 15.21
CA LEU A 81 22.84 -7.39 14.24
C LEU A 81 22.04 -7.20 12.94
N PHE A 82 21.46 -8.28 12.39
CA PHE A 82 20.62 -8.16 11.20
C PHE A 82 19.35 -7.32 11.44
N ILE A 83 18.70 -7.49 12.60
CA ILE A 83 17.50 -6.72 12.96
C ILE A 83 17.83 -5.23 13.14
N THR A 84 18.95 -4.89 13.79
CA THR A 84 19.34 -3.47 13.98
C THR A 84 19.78 -2.82 12.67
N ILE A 85 20.53 -3.52 11.81
CA ILE A 85 20.89 -3.03 10.47
C ILE A 85 19.64 -2.82 9.60
N TYR A 86 18.67 -3.76 9.64
CA TYR A 86 17.42 -3.62 8.90
C TYR A 86 16.60 -2.40 9.34
N HIS A 87 16.42 -2.21 10.65
CA HIS A 87 15.72 -1.02 11.18
C HIS A 87 16.48 0.29 10.89
N TYR A 88 17.81 0.29 10.95
CA TYR A 88 18.61 1.44 10.59
C TYR A 88 18.46 1.81 9.10
N HIS A 89 18.47 0.82 8.20
CA HIS A 89 18.23 1.03 6.78
C HIS A 89 16.81 1.55 6.48
N GLN A 90 15.79 1.02 7.17
CA GLN A 90 14.42 1.54 7.06
C GLN A 90 14.31 3.00 7.54
N PHE A 91 15.00 3.35 8.64
CA PHE A 91 15.03 4.71 9.17
C PHE A 91 15.74 5.69 8.21
N LEU A 92 16.90 5.31 7.65
CA LEU A 92 17.59 6.12 6.64
C LEU A 92 16.76 6.31 5.36
N ASN A 93 16.02 5.29 4.92
CA ASN A 93 15.13 5.41 3.77
C ASN A 93 13.99 6.41 4.03
N GLN A 94 13.36 6.37 5.22
CA GLN A 94 12.35 7.36 5.60
C GLN A 94 12.92 8.78 5.76
N SER A 95 14.16 8.95 6.21
CA SER A 95 14.76 10.28 6.34
C SER A 95 15.08 10.91 4.97
N LEU A 96 15.58 10.11 4.00
CA LEU A 96 15.80 10.55 2.62
C LEU A 96 14.51 10.95 1.90
N ILE A 97 13.39 10.26 2.17
CA ILE A 97 12.07 10.62 1.63
C ILE A 97 11.59 11.96 2.19
N ASN A 98 11.81 12.24 3.48
CA ASN A 98 11.45 13.53 4.09
C ASN A 98 12.35 14.69 3.61
N MET A 99 13.65 14.46 3.42
CA MET A 99 14.58 15.48 2.90
C MET A 99 14.19 15.97 1.50
N LYS A 100 13.65 15.08 0.64
CA LYS A 100 13.14 15.45 -0.70
C LYS A 100 11.85 16.27 -0.66
N ARG A 101 11.10 16.28 0.44
CA ARG A 101 9.87 17.09 0.60
C ARG A 101 10.13 18.51 1.08
N PHE A 102 11.36 18.84 1.51
CA PHE A 102 11.73 20.19 1.94
C PHE A 102 12.36 21.08 0.85
N PHE A 103 12.76 20.51 -0.29
CA PHE A 103 13.15 21.28 -1.48
C PHE A 103 11.93 21.62 -2.35
N SER A 104 11.11 22.55 -1.87
CA SER A 104 10.02 23.14 -2.65
C SER A 104 10.57 24.11 -3.71
N PRO A 105 10.21 23.99 -5.01
CA PRO A 105 10.66 24.91 -6.06
C PRO A 105 10.00 26.30 -6.01
N PHE A 106 9.06 26.55 -5.09
CA PHE A 106 8.25 27.78 -5.06
C PHE A 106 8.99 29.06 -4.67
N ALA A 107 10.26 29.00 -4.23
CA ALA A 107 11.02 30.17 -3.81
C ALA A 107 11.65 30.99 -4.98
N LEU A 108 11.56 30.51 -6.23
CA LEU A 108 12.27 31.13 -7.38
C LEU A 108 11.39 31.94 -8.35
N SER A 109 10.05 31.93 -8.19
CA SER A 109 9.14 32.59 -9.15
C SER A 109 8.75 34.05 -8.79
N ALA A 110 9.23 34.57 -7.66
CA ALA A 110 8.82 35.88 -7.13
C ALA A 110 9.72 37.07 -7.51
N LEU A 111 10.62 36.92 -8.49
CA LEU A 111 11.60 37.95 -8.89
C LEU A 111 11.54 38.34 -10.39
N LEU A 112 10.40 38.12 -11.05
CA LEU A 112 10.20 38.47 -12.48
C LEU A 112 8.90 39.25 -12.77
N ILE A 113 8.38 40.01 -11.81
CA ILE A 113 7.28 40.98 -12.05
C ILE A 113 7.70 42.38 -11.59
N ALA A 114 8.71 42.94 -12.24
CA ALA A 114 9.21 44.29 -12.00
C ALA A 114 9.81 44.94 -13.27
N SER A 115 9.19 44.74 -14.44
CA SER A 115 9.59 45.40 -15.71
C SER A 115 8.48 45.31 -16.78
N ALA A 116 7.38 46.06 -16.61
CA ALA A 116 6.38 46.29 -17.66
C ALA A 116 5.77 47.70 -17.50
N THR A 117 6.53 48.70 -17.90
CA THR A 117 6.20 50.12 -17.81
C THR A 117 5.26 50.58 -18.93
N THR A 118 4.14 51.19 -18.54
CA THR A 118 3.58 52.42 -19.14
C THR A 118 3.69 52.64 -20.66
N PHE A 119 2.75 52.09 -21.43
CA PHE A 119 2.20 52.60 -22.70
C PHE A 119 0.88 51.81 -22.90
N SER A 120 -0.24 52.32 -23.42
CA SER A 120 -0.50 53.55 -24.16
C SER A 120 -1.94 54.02 -23.85
N ALA A 121 -2.16 55.33 -23.75
CA ALA A 121 -3.49 55.92 -23.61
C ALA A 121 -3.73 56.93 -24.73
N CYS A 122 -4.47 56.53 -25.77
CA CYS A 122 -5.16 57.44 -26.68
C CYS A 122 -6.28 56.73 -27.44
N GLN A 123 -7.49 57.30 -27.34
CA GLN A 123 -8.64 57.30 -28.28
C GLN A 123 -9.09 55.96 -28.90
N GLN A 124 -10.27 55.42 -28.57
CA GLN A 124 -11.66 55.90 -28.81
C GLN A 124 -12.23 55.59 -30.21
N GLN A 125 -13.22 54.68 -30.17
CA GLN A 125 -14.52 54.71 -30.87
C GLN A 125 -14.64 54.31 -32.35
N THR A 126 -15.86 53.81 -32.63
CA THR A 126 -16.43 53.35 -33.91
C THR A 126 -15.89 52.01 -34.44
N GLY A 127 -16.71 51.07 -34.93
CA GLY A 127 -18.17 51.07 -35.01
C GLY A 127 -18.76 49.66 -35.17
N SER A 128 -20.07 49.58 -35.34
CA SER A 128 -20.86 48.37 -35.57
C SER A 128 -20.46 47.61 -36.84
N VAL A 129 -20.68 46.28 -36.87
CA VAL A 129 -21.64 45.59 -37.76
C VAL A 129 -21.75 44.10 -37.40
N ASN A 130 -22.81 43.47 -37.91
CA ASN A 130 -23.40 42.18 -37.61
C ASN A 130 -22.73 40.97 -38.34
N GLU A 131 -23.36 39.80 -38.17
CA GLU A 131 -23.41 38.63 -39.09
C GLU A 131 -22.34 37.50 -39.02
N GLN A 132 -22.82 36.38 -38.47
CA GLN A 132 -22.92 35.04 -39.10
C GLN A 132 -21.71 34.35 -39.76
N GLN A 133 -21.28 33.26 -39.10
CA GLN A 133 -21.49 31.85 -39.53
C GLN A 133 -20.77 31.29 -40.79
N GLN A 134 -20.72 29.95 -40.84
CA GLN A 134 -20.31 29.08 -41.97
C GLN A 134 -18.79 28.87 -42.08
N GLU A 135 -18.22 27.71 -41.70
CA GLU A 135 -18.31 26.38 -42.32
C GLU A 135 -17.65 26.31 -43.71
N SER A 136 -16.54 25.56 -43.80
CA SER A 136 -16.27 24.62 -44.90
C SER A 136 -15.06 23.74 -44.58
N ALA A 137 -15.17 22.46 -44.96
CA ALA A 137 -14.05 21.52 -44.95
C ALA A 137 -13.15 21.74 -46.18
N VAL A 138 -11.85 21.43 -46.06
CA VAL A 138 -11.01 21.03 -47.19
C VAL A 138 -10.09 19.88 -46.75
N THR A 139 -10.18 18.79 -47.50
CA THR A 139 -9.26 17.64 -47.51
C THR A 139 -7.95 17.98 -48.22
N THR A 140 -6.83 17.39 -47.78
CA THR A 140 -5.66 17.25 -48.67
C THR A 140 -4.93 15.93 -48.41
N ASP A 141 -4.50 15.30 -49.49
CA ASP A 141 -4.08 13.91 -49.56
C ASP A 141 -2.64 13.64 -49.07
N ALA A 142 -2.36 12.35 -48.84
CA ALA A 142 -1.01 11.81 -48.71
C ALA A 142 -0.27 11.78 -50.07
N PRO A 143 1.06 11.51 -50.08
CA PRO A 143 1.47 10.10 -50.21
C PRO A 143 2.72 9.69 -49.40
N ALA A 144 2.99 8.37 -49.38
CA ALA A 144 4.20 7.72 -48.83
C ALA A 144 5.48 8.14 -49.59
N GLU A 145 6.72 7.99 -49.09
CA GLU A 145 7.49 6.77 -48.74
C GLU A 145 8.79 7.17 -48.01
N THR A 146 9.59 6.34 -47.32
CA THR A 146 9.42 4.99 -46.71
C THR A 146 10.68 4.71 -45.84
N SER A 147 10.54 4.01 -44.70
CA SER A 147 11.68 3.35 -44.02
C SER A 147 11.17 2.29 -43.04
N THR A 148 11.22 1.02 -43.43
CA THR A 148 10.89 -0.13 -42.58
C THR A 148 12.19 -0.85 -42.21
N GLY A 149 12.44 -1.03 -40.92
CA GLY A 149 13.58 -1.80 -40.40
C GLY A 149 13.55 -1.83 -38.86
N ASP A 150 13.34 -3.03 -38.31
CA ASP A 150 13.75 -3.44 -36.95
C ASP A 150 13.07 -2.82 -35.70
N VAL A 151 11.88 -2.21 -35.82
CA VAL A 151 11.05 -1.78 -34.65
C VAL A 151 9.63 -2.40 -34.65
N ALA A 152 9.41 -3.46 -35.44
CA ALA A 152 8.08 -4.01 -35.68
C ALA A 152 7.58 -4.99 -34.61
N GLU A 153 8.45 -5.85 -34.05
CA GLU A 153 8.04 -6.88 -33.08
C GLU A 153 7.71 -6.29 -31.70
N GLU A 154 8.60 -5.48 -31.12
CA GLU A 154 8.44 -4.96 -29.75
C GLU A 154 7.18 -4.06 -29.59
N LYS A 155 6.81 -3.34 -30.66
CA LYS A 155 5.59 -2.52 -30.69
C LYS A 155 4.31 -3.35 -30.63
N SER A 156 4.32 -4.57 -31.17
CA SER A 156 3.13 -5.44 -31.22
C SER A 156 2.78 -6.02 -29.85
N GLU A 157 3.78 -6.48 -29.08
CA GLU A 157 3.60 -7.02 -27.73
C GLU A 157 3.17 -5.92 -26.74
N ALA A 158 3.72 -4.71 -26.87
CA ALA A 158 3.33 -3.55 -26.06
C ALA A 158 1.85 -3.15 -26.26
N ILE A 159 1.32 -3.25 -27.48
CA ILE A 159 -0.09 -2.99 -27.79
C ILE A 159 -0.98 -4.07 -27.17
N ALA A 160 -0.68 -5.35 -27.43
CA ALA A 160 -1.45 -6.47 -26.88
C ALA A 160 -1.48 -6.45 -25.34
N LYS A 161 -0.37 -6.09 -24.69
CA LYS A 161 -0.29 -5.92 -23.23
C LYS A 161 -1.13 -4.75 -22.72
N LYS A 162 -1.21 -3.64 -23.46
CA LYS A 162 -2.06 -2.49 -23.12
C LYS A 162 -3.54 -2.84 -23.26
N GLU A 163 -3.93 -3.53 -24.33
CA GLU A 163 -5.30 -4.01 -24.55
C GLU A 163 -5.74 -5.01 -23.48
N ALA A 164 -4.86 -5.96 -23.10
CA ALA A 164 -5.14 -6.88 -22.00
C ALA A 164 -5.31 -6.15 -20.64
N ALA A 165 -4.51 -5.11 -20.37
CA ALA A 165 -4.64 -4.29 -19.17
C ALA A 165 -5.93 -3.46 -19.17
N GLN A 166 -6.31 -2.90 -20.31
CA GLN A 166 -7.57 -2.18 -20.53
C GLN A 166 -8.77 -3.10 -20.25
N ALA A 167 -8.82 -4.28 -20.87
CA ALA A 167 -9.90 -5.26 -20.65
C ALA A 167 -9.97 -5.77 -19.20
N ALA A 168 -8.81 -5.90 -18.52
CA ALA A 168 -8.77 -6.22 -17.10
C ALA A 168 -9.34 -5.09 -16.22
N ALA A 169 -9.03 -3.82 -16.54
CA ALA A 169 -9.54 -2.66 -15.84
C ALA A 169 -11.07 -2.50 -16.02
N GLU A 170 -11.59 -2.68 -17.24
CA GLU A 170 -13.03 -2.65 -17.54
C GLU A 170 -13.78 -3.75 -16.79
N LYS A 171 -13.21 -4.96 -16.70
CA LYS A 171 -13.77 -6.05 -15.90
C LYS A 171 -13.74 -5.74 -14.39
N ALA A 172 -12.67 -5.15 -13.89
CA ALA A 172 -12.55 -4.75 -12.50
C ALA A 172 -13.55 -3.65 -12.13
N GLU A 173 -13.75 -2.67 -13.02
CA GLU A 173 -14.78 -1.65 -12.87
C GLU A 173 -16.18 -2.28 -12.86
N ALA A 174 -16.47 -3.25 -13.74
CA ALA A 174 -17.77 -3.95 -13.72
C ALA A 174 -18.04 -4.66 -12.37
N ILE A 175 -17.01 -5.22 -11.73
CA ILE A 175 -17.12 -5.79 -10.36
C ILE A 175 -17.43 -4.67 -9.35
N TYR A 176 -16.70 -3.55 -9.40
CA TYR A 176 -16.97 -2.38 -8.55
C TYR A 176 -18.41 -1.86 -8.72
N GLN A 177 -18.88 -1.68 -9.96
CA GLN A 177 -20.22 -1.18 -10.25
C GLN A 177 -21.30 -2.14 -9.72
N LYS A 178 -21.10 -3.46 -9.85
CA LYS A 178 -22.03 -4.49 -9.38
C LYS A 178 -22.07 -4.66 -7.86
N SER A 179 -20.92 -4.58 -7.19
CA SER A 179 -20.76 -5.08 -5.81
C SER A 179 -20.30 -4.05 -4.78
N CYS A 180 -19.76 -2.90 -5.21
CA CYS A 180 -19.19 -1.89 -4.32
C CYS A 180 -19.89 -0.52 -4.42
N SER A 181 -20.39 -0.17 -5.60
CA SER A 181 -20.99 1.15 -5.90
C SER A 181 -22.27 1.47 -5.13
N SER A 182 -22.92 0.47 -4.53
CA SER A 182 -24.10 0.65 -3.68
C SER A 182 -23.76 1.44 -2.41
N CYS A 183 -22.58 1.18 -1.82
CA CYS A 183 -22.10 1.84 -0.61
C CYS A 183 -21.03 2.90 -0.89
N HIS A 184 -20.18 2.69 -1.90
CA HIS A 184 -19.11 3.60 -2.25
C HIS A 184 -19.49 4.52 -3.42
N SER A 185 -18.96 5.74 -3.39
CA SER A 185 -18.83 6.61 -4.55
C SER A 185 -17.39 6.56 -5.05
N LEU A 186 -17.14 6.85 -6.34
CA LEU A 186 -15.78 6.86 -6.87
C LEU A 186 -15.00 8.08 -6.32
N THR A 187 -15.62 9.24 -6.48
CA THR A 187 -15.21 10.55 -5.96
C THR A 187 -16.22 11.07 -4.92
N PRO A 188 -15.91 12.12 -4.14
CA PRO A 188 -16.89 12.75 -3.25
C PRO A 188 -18.12 13.29 -4.01
N PRO A 189 -19.29 13.44 -3.35
CA PRO A 189 -19.52 13.20 -1.93
C PRO A 189 -19.53 11.71 -1.55
N ALA A 190 -19.28 11.41 -0.27
CA ALA A 190 -19.45 10.07 0.29
C ALA A 190 -20.93 9.66 0.31
N LYS A 191 -21.20 8.36 0.19
CA LYS A 191 -22.54 7.77 0.39
C LYS A 191 -22.61 7.18 1.81
N SER A 192 -22.93 5.88 1.94
CA SER A 192 -22.88 5.13 3.20
C SER A 192 -21.49 4.57 3.53
N ALA A 193 -20.50 4.74 2.65
CA ALA A 193 -19.09 4.42 2.90
C ALA A 193 -18.15 5.51 2.30
N PRO A 194 -16.85 5.53 2.69
CA PRO A 194 -15.88 6.49 2.14
C PRO A 194 -15.74 6.39 0.61
N PRO A 195 -15.45 7.49 -0.10
CA PRO A 195 -15.25 7.45 -1.55
C PRO A 195 -13.95 6.71 -1.90
N ILE A 196 -13.97 5.97 -3.01
CA ILE A 196 -12.85 5.11 -3.46
C ILE A 196 -11.53 5.88 -3.56
N ILE A 197 -11.54 7.10 -4.11
CA ILE A 197 -10.35 7.95 -4.24
C ILE A 197 -9.64 8.22 -2.90
N ALA A 198 -10.41 8.38 -1.81
CA ALA A 198 -9.86 8.54 -0.47
C ALA A 198 -9.29 7.22 0.09
N ILE A 199 -9.95 6.09 -0.18
CA ILE A 199 -9.46 4.75 0.18
C ILE A 199 -8.12 4.48 -0.53
N ALA A 200 -8.07 4.73 -1.85
CA ALA A 200 -6.85 4.59 -2.65
C ALA A 200 -5.71 5.45 -2.09
N GLY A 201 -5.99 6.71 -1.71
CA GLY A 201 -5.03 7.60 -1.06
C GLY A 201 -4.47 7.05 0.26
N GLN A 202 -5.31 6.50 1.14
CA GLN A 202 -4.85 5.91 2.40
C GLN A 202 -3.95 4.68 2.19
N TYR A 203 -4.31 3.80 1.25
CA TYR A 203 -3.45 2.67 0.90
C TYR A 203 -2.13 3.12 0.27
N ARG A 204 -2.13 4.15 -0.58
CA ARG A 204 -0.92 4.76 -1.18
C ARG A 204 -0.01 5.40 -0.14
N ALA A 205 -0.58 5.99 0.92
CA ALA A 205 0.18 6.54 2.04
C ALA A 205 0.81 5.45 2.92
N ARG A 206 0.13 4.31 3.10
CA ARG A 206 0.58 3.20 3.96
C ARG A 206 1.53 2.22 3.27
N TYR A 207 1.37 1.99 1.97
CA TYR A 207 2.10 0.95 1.22
C TYR A 207 2.97 1.54 0.10
N GLY A 208 4.24 1.16 0.08
CA GLY A 208 5.15 1.51 -1.02
C GLY A 208 5.01 0.66 -2.29
N LYS A 209 4.16 -0.38 -2.29
CA LYS A 209 3.95 -1.31 -3.42
C LYS A 209 2.50 -1.77 -3.51
N LYS A 210 1.97 -1.80 -4.75
CA LYS A 210 0.59 -2.23 -5.08
C LYS A 210 0.23 -3.59 -4.49
N SER A 211 1.08 -4.61 -4.64
CA SER A 211 0.80 -5.98 -4.18
C SER A 211 0.57 -6.09 -2.67
N GLY A 212 1.26 -5.29 -1.86
CA GLY A 212 1.05 -5.25 -0.41
C GLY A 212 -0.30 -4.65 -0.03
N ALA A 213 -0.69 -3.58 -0.72
CA ALA A 213 -2.01 -2.96 -0.53
C ALA A 213 -3.14 -3.87 -1.00
N VAL A 214 -3.00 -4.54 -2.15
CA VAL A 214 -3.99 -5.48 -2.69
C VAL A 214 -4.23 -6.64 -1.73
N ALA A 215 -3.17 -7.24 -1.18
CA ALA A 215 -3.32 -8.33 -0.20
C ALA A 215 -4.04 -7.88 1.09
N ASP A 216 -3.78 -6.64 1.55
CA ASP A 216 -4.44 -6.06 2.73
C ASP A 216 -5.91 -5.71 2.46
N MET A 217 -6.22 -5.12 1.29
CA MET A 217 -7.59 -4.87 0.81
C MET A 217 -8.41 -6.17 0.73
N VAL A 218 -7.84 -7.23 0.15
CA VAL A 218 -8.49 -8.55 0.05
C VAL A 218 -8.72 -9.16 1.45
N SER A 219 -7.71 -9.09 2.33
CA SER A 219 -7.83 -9.57 3.72
C SER A 219 -8.92 -8.83 4.51
N PHE A 220 -9.03 -7.51 4.32
CA PHE A 220 -10.10 -6.69 4.90
C PHE A 220 -11.47 -7.02 4.30
N MET A 221 -11.59 -7.21 2.98
CA MET A 221 -12.88 -7.55 2.34
C MET A 221 -13.41 -8.93 2.74
N LYS A 222 -12.53 -9.92 2.94
CA LYS A 222 -12.91 -11.28 3.35
C LYS A 222 -13.31 -11.38 4.82
N GLU A 223 -12.72 -10.56 5.68
CA GLU A 223 -13.00 -10.55 7.13
C GLU A 223 -12.77 -9.13 7.68
N PRO A 224 -13.76 -8.21 7.48
CA PRO A 224 -13.65 -6.83 7.90
C PRO A 224 -13.59 -6.73 9.42
N SER A 225 -12.63 -5.96 9.92
CA SER A 225 -12.51 -5.68 11.35
C SER A 225 -11.79 -4.36 11.57
N ILE A 226 -12.00 -3.73 12.73
CA ILE A 226 -11.39 -2.44 13.08
C ILE A 226 -9.86 -2.52 13.00
N GLY A 227 -9.26 -3.62 13.46
CA GLY A 227 -7.81 -3.82 13.44
C GLY A 227 -7.19 -4.08 12.06
N LYS A 228 -7.99 -4.44 11.04
CA LYS A 228 -7.53 -4.64 9.65
C LYS A 228 -7.79 -3.45 8.74
N SER A 229 -8.50 -2.42 9.19
CA SER A 229 -8.75 -1.25 8.35
C SER A 229 -7.50 -0.38 8.19
N VAL A 230 -7.45 0.31 7.05
CA VAL A 230 -6.49 1.41 6.83
C VAL A 230 -6.90 2.69 7.59
N PHE A 231 -8.17 2.81 7.98
CA PHE A 231 -8.76 3.99 8.62
C PHE A 231 -8.77 3.93 10.16
N GLY A 232 -8.87 5.11 10.79
CA GLY A 232 -9.00 5.27 12.25
C GLY A 232 -10.42 5.10 12.78
N SER A 233 -10.59 5.22 14.11
CA SER A 233 -11.87 4.94 14.81
C SER A 233 -13.05 5.75 14.27
N LYS A 234 -12.85 7.05 14.03
CA LYS A 234 -13.90 7.99 13.63
C LYS A 234 -14.59 7.61 12.31
N THR A 235 -13.86 6.99 11.39
CA THR A 235 -14.43 6.51 10.12
C THR A 235 -15.50 5.43 10.37
N PHE A 236 -15.33 4.60 11.40
CA PHE A 236 -16.35 3.62 11.81
C PHE A 236 -17.50 4.25 12.60
N GLU A 237 -17.25 5.31 13.37
CA GLU A 237 -18.31 6.10 14.03
C GLU A 237 -19.24 6.74 12.99
N ARG A 238 -18.71 7.11 11.81
CA ARG A 238 -19.46 7.72 10.70
C ARG A 238 -20.11 6.72 9.75
N PHE A 239 -19.41 5.65 9.35
CA PHE A 239 -19.85 4.72 8.29
C PHE A 239 -20.15 3.29 8.77
N GLY A 240 -19.84 2.97 10.03
CA GLY A 240 -19.89 1.61 10.54
C GLY A 240 -18.75 0.73 10.01
N LEU A 241 -18.89 -0.59 10.19
CA LEU A 241 -17.98 -1.59 9.65
C LEU A 241 -18.55 -2.14 8.33
N MET A 242 -17.69 -2.24 7.32
CA MET A 242 -18.04 -2.82 6.02
C MET A 242 -18.49 -4.30 6.19
N PRO A 243 -19.51 -4.78 5.47
CA PRO A 243 -19.91 -6.18 5.49
C PRO A 243 -18.86 -7.09 4.82
N VAL A 244 -18.88 -8.38 5.18
CA VAL A 244 -18.05 -9.42 4.54
C VAL A 244 -18.42 -9.55 3.06
N MET A 245 -17.43 -9.52 2.17
CA MET A 245 -17.63 -9.67 0.73
C MET A 245 -17.56 -11.14 0.33
N SER A 246 -18.66 -11.68 -0.22
CA SER A 246 -18.78 -13.07 -0.69
C SER A 246 -18.34 -13.27 -2.15
N LEU A 247 -17.33 -12.52 -2.61
CA LEU A 247 -16.78 -12.63 -3.96
C LEU A 247 -15.60 -13.62 -4.00
N PRO A 248 -15.31 -14.26 -5.15
CA PRO A 248 -14.11 -15.07 -5.31
C PRO A 248 -12.83 -14.25 -5.09
N ASP A 249 -11.80 -14.87 -4.49
CA ASP A 249 -10.51 -14.21 -4.20
C ASP A 249 -9.93 -13.49 -5.43
N LYS A 250 -10.00 -14.10 -6.61
CA LYS A 250 -9.54 -13.51 -7.88
C LYS A 250 -10.31 -12.25 -8.29
N GLU A 251 -11.59 -12.14 -7.94
CA GLU A 251 -12.39 -10.94 -8.19
C GLU A 251 -12.09 -9.84 -7.16
N LEU A 252 -11.85 -10.23 -5.90
CA LEU A 252 -11.38 -9.33 -4.84
C LEU A 252 -10.00 -8.74 -5.14
N GLU A 253 -9.07 -9.56 -5.64
CA GLU A 253 -7.75 -9.12 -6.11
C GLU A 253 -7.88 -8.13 -7.27
N MET A 254 -8.65 -8.49 -8.31
CA MET A 254 -8.87 -7.68 -9.50
C MET A 254 -9.49 -6.30 -9.18
N VAL A 255 -10.52 -6.25 -8.33
CA VAL A 255 -11.13 -4.96 -7.93
C VAL A 255 -10.20 -4.16 -7.02
N SER A 256 -9.40 -4.81 -6.16
CA SER A 256 -8.39 -4.13 -5.33
C SER A 256 -7.26 -3.51 -6.16
N GLU A 257 -6.81 -4.21 -7.21
CA GLU A 257 -5.81 -3.68 -8.14
C GLU A 257 -6.33 -2.43 -8.87
N TRP A 258 -7.59 -2.46 -9.32
CA TRP A 258 -8.24 -1.31 -9.95
C TRP A 258 -8.48 -0.15 -8.97
N LEU A 259 -8.89 -0.46 -7.74
CA LEU A 259 -9.10 0.52 -6.65
C LEU A 259 -7.81 1.31 -6.37
N TRP A 260 -6.67 0.61 -6.28
CA TRP A 260 -5.36 1.23 -6.11
C TRP A 260 -4.98 2.20 -7.24
N ASP A 261 -5.46 1.97 -8.46
CA ASP A 261 -5.21 2.82 -9.63
C ASP A 261 -6.14 4.06 -9.69
N GLN A 262 -7.24 4.09 -8.91
CA GLN A 262 -8.12 5.27 -8.76
C GLN A 262 -7.52 6.40 -7.89
N TYR A 263 -6.23 6.32 -7.57
CA TYR A 263 -5.54 7.32 -6.77
C TYR A 263 -5.17 8.56 -7.59
N ASP A 264 -5.70 9.72 -7.19
CA ASP A 264 -5.26 11.03 -7.68
C ASP A 264 -4.38 11.71 -6.60
N PRO A 265 -3.11 12.06 -6.90
CA PRO A 265 -2.27 12.80 -5.96
C PRO A 265 -2.70 14.25 -5.73
N ASN A 266 -3.55 14.81 -6.59
CA ASN A 266 -4.10 16.16 -6.46
C ASN A 266 -5.46 16.17 -5.74
N PHE A 267 -5.92 15.02 -5.26
CA PHE A 267 -7.12 14.93 -4.45
C PHE A 267 -6.88 15.58 -3.08
N GLU A 268 -7.15 16.88 -2.99
CA GLU A 268 -7.26 17.64 -1.73
C GLU A 268 -8.55 17.29 -0.97
N GLY A 269 -8.97 16.04 -1.02
CA GLY A 269 -9.75 15.49 0.07
C GLY A 269 -8.87 15.48 1.29
N ASP A 270 -9.09 16.46 2.15
CA ASP A 270 -8.71 16.43 3.55
C ASP A 270 -8.86 14.99 4.06
N ALA A 271 -7.80 14.48 4.71
CA ALA A 271 -7.74 13.10 5.19
C ALA A 271 -8.87 12.78 6.20
N ASP A 272 -9.67 13.79 6.53
CA ASP A 272 -10.92 13.79 7.24
C ASP A 272 -12.10 13.18 6.43
N CYS A 273 -11.88 11.93 6.01
CA CYS A 273 -12.85 10.86 6.36
C CYS A 273 -12.69 10.44 7.84
N GLN A 274 -12.45 11.44 8.69
CA GLN A 274 -12.44 11.45 10.15
C GLN A 274 -13.80 11.96 10.65
#